data_AF-A0A229SVD3-F1
#
_entry.id   AF-A0A229SVD3-F1
#
_cell.length_a   1.000
_cell.length_b   1.000
_cell.length_c   1.000
_cell.angle_alpha   90.00
_cell.angle_beta   90.00
_cell.angle_gamma   90.00
#
_symmetry.space_group_name_H-M   'P 1'
#
loop_
_entity.id
_entity.type
_entity.pdbx_description
1 polymer ?
#
loop_
_entity_poly.entity_id
_entity_poly.type
_entity_poly.pdbx_seq_one_letter_code
_entity_poly.pdbx_strand_id
1 'polypeptide(L)'
;MTVPNAASAKKRTSAAPNAASAGKRASAGLRHRLAGYLETLARTLRRSGRDEGKVLVLGGVRSGKSRHAERLVDRHPHLVYVAPGLPAGEDDPEWAARVAAHQARRPAHWKTVETTDLAGILRTATEPLLIDCLGTWLSRVLEDVGAWRQKPGWEHRLDDRLEDFLAAWAAARVPVVAVSNEVGSGVVPATSSGRLFRDVLGALNNRVSADADRVVLVVAGRALDL
;
A
#
# COMPACT_ATOMS: atom_id res chain seq x y z
N MET A 1 -7.96 -61.68 -75.31
CA MET A 1 -7.01 -60.78 -74.62
C MET A 1 -7.06 -59.45 -75.37
N THR A 2 -7.42 -58.28 -74.84
CA THR A 2 -7.69 -57.81 -73.47
C THR A 2 -8.39 -56.43 -73.61
N VAL A 3 -9.35 -56.09 -72.73
CA VAL A 3 -9.83 -54.70 -72.46
C VAL A 3 -9.00 -54.12 -71.28
N PRO A 4 -9.13 -52.87 -70.77
CA PRO A 4 -9.64 -51.56 -71.27
C PRO A 4 -8.71 -50.35 -70.85
N ASN A 5 -9.15 -49.08 -71.03
CA ASN A 5 -9.48 -48.13 -69.93
C ASN A 5 -9.26 -46.62 -70.26
N ALA A 6 -10.16 -45.79 -69.72
CA ALA A 6 -10.28 -44.33 -69.82
C ALA A 6 -9.92 -43.63 -68.49
N ALA A 7 -9.56 -42.33 -68.55
CA ALA A 7 -9.62 -41.26 -67.52
C ALA A 7 -8.49 -40.23 -67.81
N SER A 8 -8.52 -38.93 -67.51
CA SER A 8 -9.45 -37.96 -66.91
C SER A 8 -8.81 -36.58 -67.12
N ALA A 9 -9.55 -35.53 -67.51
CA ALA A 9 -9.05 -34.15 -67.56
C ALA A 9 -9.78 -33.29 -66.50
N LYS A 10 -9.10 -32.94 -65.41
CA LYS A 10 -9.62 -32.05 -64.35
C LYS A 10 -9.26 -30.58 -64.67
N LYS A 11 -10.27 -29.77 -64.99
CA LYS A 11 -10.19 -28.29 -64.92
C LYS A 11 -10.11 -27.85 -63.46
N ARG A 12 -9.09 -27.06 -63.12
CA ARG A 12 -8.99 -26.30 -61.86
C ARG A 12 -9.67 -24.94 -62.06
N THR A 13 -10.69 -24.64 -61.25
CA THR A 13 -11.26 -23.30 -61.10
C THR A 13 -10.54 -22.58 -59.96
N SER A 14 -9.99 -21.39 -60.23
CA SER A 14 -9.44 -20.49 -59.20
C SER A 14 -10.54 -19.56 -58.68
N ALA A 15 -10.90 -19.69 -57.41
CA ALA A 15 -11.79 -18.74 -56.73
C ALA A 15 -10.99 -17.51 -56.25
N ALA A 16 -11.51 -16.31 -56.51
CA ALA A 16 -10.98 -15.04 -56.03
C ALA A 16 -11.09 -14.91 -54.49
N PRO A 17 -10.18 -14.16 -53.82
CA PRO A 17 -10.23 -13.99 -52.38
C PRO A 17 -11.44 -13.14 -51.96
N ASN A 18 -12.24 -13.70 -51.05
CA ASN A 18 -13.50 -13.13 -50.57
C ASN A 18 -13.25 -11.89 -49.68
N ALA A 19 -13.77 -10.73 -50.10
CA ALA A 19 -13.69 -9.44 -49.40
C ALA A 19 -14.23 -9.47 -47.95
N ALA A 20 -15.10 -10.43 -47.62
CA ALA A 20 -15.59 -10.67 -46.26
C ALA A 20 -14.49 -11.10 -45.26
N SER A 21 -13.38 -11.67 -45.75
CA SER A 21 -12.26 -12.13 -44.91
C SER A 21 -11.33 -10.98 -44.49
N ALA A 22 -11.20 -9.94 -45.32
CA ALA A 22 -10.40 -8.75 -45.04
C ALA A 22 -11.07 -7.85 -43.97
N GLY A 23 -12.39 -7.65 -44.06
CA GLY A 23 -13.16 -6.90 -43.07
C GLY A 23 -13.16 -7.55 -41.68
N LYS A 24 -13.21 -8.89 -41.61
CA LYS A 24 -13.10 -9.62 -40.33
C LYS A 24 -11.73 -9.44 -39.67
N ARG A 25 -10.63 -9.51 -40.44
CA ARG A 25 -9.26 -9.29 -39.91
C ARG A 25 -9.01 -7.85 -39.46
N ALA A 26 -9.50 -6.86 -40.22
CA ALA A 26 -9.41 -5.46 -39.84
C ALA A 26 -10.22 -5.16 -38.55
N SER A 27 -11.43 -5.71 -38.43
CA SER A 27 -12.24 -5.54 -37.22
C SER A 27 -11.64 -6.23 -35.98
N ALA A 28 -10.96 -7.36 -36.15
CA ALA A 28 -10.27 -8.06 -35.07
C ALA A 28 -9.07 -7.25 -34.55
N GLY A 29 -8.29 -6.63 -35.44
CA GLY A 29 -7.18 -5.74 -35.08
C GLY A 29 -7.65 -4.47 -34.36
N LEU A 30 -8.78 -3.90 -34.78
CA LEU A 30 -9.38 -2.73 -34.13
C LEU A 30 -9.91 -3.06 -32.73
N ARG A 31 -10.58 -4.21 -32.56
CA ARG A 31 -11.06 -4.70 -31.25
C ARG A 31 -9.92 -4.95 -30.26
N HIS A 32 -8.81 -5.54 -30.72
CA HIS A 32 -7.68 -5.83 -29.85
C HIS A 32 -6.95 -4.56 -29.40
N ARG A 33 -6.82 -3.55 -30.28
CA ARG A 33 -6.28 -2.23 -29.94
C ARG A 33 -7.19 -1.45 -29.00
N LEU A 34 -8.51 -1.50 -29.23
CA LEU A 34 -9.50 -0.88 -28.36
C LEU A 34 -9.52 -1.52 -26.97
N ALA A 35 -9.40 -2.85 -26.88
CA ALA A 35 -9.28 -3.56 -25.61
C ALA A 35 -8.02 -3.15 -24.82
N GLY A 36 -6.86 -3.10 -25.47
CA GLY A 36 -5.62 -2.64 -24.81
C GLY A 36 -5.66 -1.16 -24.40
N TYR A 37 -6.32 -0.31 -25.19
CA TYR A 37 -6.55 1.09 -24.84
C TYR A 37 -7.50 1.23 -23.64
N LEU A 38 -8.61 0.48 -23.63
CA LEU A 38 -9.56 0.44 -22.52
C LEU A 38 -8.95 -0.15 -21.25
N GLU A 39 -8.09 -1.17 -21.33
CA GLU A 39 -7.34 -1.68 -20.18
C GLU A 39 -6.33 -0.67 -19.65
N THR A 40 -5.69 0.09 -20.53
CA THR A 40 -4.75 1.15 -20.13
C THR A 40 -5.51 2.31 -19.49
N LEU A 41 -6.61 2.75 -20.09
CA LEU A 41 -7.50 3.76 -19.55
C LEU A 41 -8.11 3.30 -18.21
N ALA A 42 -8.57 2.06 -18.11
CA ALA A 42 -9.11 1.50 -16.87
C ALA A 42 -8.04 1.33 -15.79
N ARG A 43 -6.77 1.07 -16.14
CA ARG A 43 -5.65 1.10 -15.19
C ARG A 43 -5.31 2.52 -14.74
N THR A 44 -5.36 3.49 -15.65
CA THR A 44 -5.13 4.91 -15.33
C THR A 44 -6.26 5.50 -14.49
N LEU A 45 -7.52 5.21 -14.82
CA LEU A 45 -8.69 5.63 -14.03
C LEU A 45 -8.74 4.93 -12.67
N ARG A 46 -8.40 3.63 -12.59
CA ARG A 46 -8.23 2.94 -11.30
C ARG A 46 -7.07 3.49 -10.47
N ARG A 47 -6.02 4.01 -11.11
CA ARG A 47 -4.92 4.71 -10.42
C ARG A 47 -5.42 6.05 -9.88
N SER A 48 -5.98 6.92 -10.72
CA SER A 48 -6.52 8.22 -10.29
C SER A 48 -7.60 8.13 -9.21
N GLY A 49 -8.46 7.10 -9.21
CA GLY A 49 -9.46 6.93 -8.15
C GLY A 49 -8.93 6.36 -6.83
N ARG A 50 -7.75 5.71 -6.84
CA ARG A 50 -7.08 5.16 -5.63
C ARG A 50 -6.20 6.20 -4.92
N ASP A 51 -6.12 7.39 -5.49
CA ASP A 51 -5.02 8.33 -5.27
C ASP A 51 -5.40 9.52 -4.37
N GLU A 52 -6.67 9.59 -3.97
CA GLU A 52 -7.22 10.59 -3.04
C GLU A 52 -7.69 9.98 -1.71
N GLY A 53 -7.54 8.66 -1.55
CA GLY A 53 -8.07 7.91 -0.41
C GLY A 53 -7.04 7.57 0.66
N LYS A 54 -7.46 6.70 1.58
CA LYS A 54 -6.66 6.15 2.68
C LYS A 54 -5.94 4.90 2.21
N VAL A 55 -4.61 4.92 2.25
CA VAL A 55 -3.75 3.81 1.83
C VAL A 55 -2.98 3.27 3.03
N LEU A 56 -3.08 1.96 3.27
CA LEU A 56 -2.25 1.26 4.26
C LEU A 56 -1.12 0.50 3.56
N VAL A 57 0.13 0.81 3.91
CA VAL A 57 1.32 0.12 3.41
C VAL A 57 1.90 -0.75 4.53
N LEU A 58 1.74 -2.06 4.38
CA LEU A 58 2.24 -3.09 5.28
C LEU A 58 3.59 -3.64 4.81
N GLY A 59 4.35 -4.20 5.74
CA GLY A 59 5.51 -5.01 5.39
C GLY A 59 6.50 -5.23 6.52
N GLY A 60 7.34 -6.24 6.36
CA GLY A 60 8.40 -6.57 7.32
C GLY A 60 9.45 -5.46 7.49
N VAL A 61 10.34 -5.65 8.45
CA VAL A 61 11.53 -4.80 8.61
C VAL A 61 12.40 -4.90 7.35
N ARG A 62 12.90 -3.76 6.87
CA ARG A 62 13.73 -3.66 5.64
C ARG A 62 13.06 -4.18 4.36
N SER A 63 11.74 -4.34 4.31
CA SER A 63 11.04 -4.76 3.10
C SER A 63 10.98 -3.69 2.00
N GLY A 64 11.26 -2.43 2.34
CA GLY A 64 11.14 -1.29 1.44
C GLY A 64 9.81 -0.54 1.52
N LYS A 65 8.97 -0.82 2.53
CA LYS A 65 7.65 -0.19 2.71
C LYS A 65 7.67 1.34 2.78
N SER A 66 8.57 1.94 3.55
CA SER A 66 8.70 3.41 3.63
C SER A 66 9.01 4.02 2.26
N ARG A 67 9.98 3.46 1.53
CA ARG A 67 10.31 3.92 0.17
C ARG A 67 9.14 3.77 -0.79
N HIS A 68 8.31 2.73 -0.62
CA HIS A 68 7.10 2.58 -1.41
C HIS A 68 6.07 3.66 -1.07
N ALA A 69 5.82 3.91 0.22
CA ALA A 69 4.92 4.94 0.68
C ALA A 69 5.35 6.35 0.23
N GLU A 70 6.64 6.68 0.34
CA GLU A 70 7.24 7.92 -0.19
C GLU A 70 6.92 8.10 -1.69
N ARG A 71 7.05 7.03 -2.51
CA ARG A 71 6.71 7.08 -3.94
C ARG A 71 5.21 7.25 -4.22
N LEU A 72 4.33 6.81 -3.32
CA LEU A 72 2.89 7.01 -3.48
C LEU A 72 2.53 8.49 -3.32
N VAL A 73 3.27 9.21 -2.48
CA VAL A 73 2.99 10.60 -2.16
C VAL A 73 3.87 11.62 -2.91
N ASP A 74 4.87 11.18 -3.67
CA ASP A 74 5.85 12.01 -4.39
C ASP A 74 5.22 13.06 -5.33
N ARG A 75 4.01 12.79 -5.84
CA ARG A 75 3.26 13.72 -6.69
C ARG A 75 2.63 14.90 -5.93
N HIS A 76 2.55 14.82 -4.59
CA HIS A 76 1.94 15.87 -3.77
C HIS A 76 3.03 16.88 -3.40
N PRO A 77 3.02 18.10 -3.98
CA PRO A 77 4.03 19.12 -3.70
C PRO A 77 3.93 19.69 -2.27
N HIS A 78 2.77 19.47 -1.64
CA HIS A 78 2.45 19.90 -0.30
C HIS A 78 1.95 18.67 0.48
N LEU A 79 2.81 18.15 1.35
CA LEU A 79 2.61 16.94 2.13
C LEU A 79 3.09 17.19 3.56
N VAL A 80 2.34 16.65 4.52
CA VAL A 80 2.79 16.54 5.90
C VAL A 80 3.26 15.11 6.18
N TYR A 81 4.57 14.96 6.37
CA TYR A 81 5.18 13.74 6.89
C TYR A 81 5.00 13.72 8.42
N VAL A 82 4.37 12.68 8.95
CA VAL A 82 4.12 12.49 10.38
C VAL A 82 5.03 11.38 10.92
N ALA A 83 5.91 11.76 11.85
CA ALA A 83 6.90 10.87 12.46
C ALA A 83 6.56 10.63 13.95
N PRO A 84 5.88 9.52 14.29
CA PRO A 84 5.51 9.25 15.68
C PRO A 84 6.59 8.56 16.51
N GLY A 85 7.67 8.11 15.88
CA GLY A 85 8.76 7.37 16.52
C GLY A 85 9.63 8.20 17.46
N LEU A 86 10.40 7.50 18.31
CA LEU A 86 11.35 8.10 19.24
C LEU A 86 12.33 9.02 18.51
N PRO A 87 12.60 10.24 19.01
CA PRO A 87 13.69 11.04 18.50
C PRO A 87 14.98 10.24 18.66
N ALA A 88 15.96 10.54 17.82
CA ALA A 88 17.28 9.96 17.95
C ALA A 88 17.85 10.33 19.33
N GLY A 89 17.96 9.35 20.23
CA GLY A 89 18.66 9.49 21.49
C GLY A 89 20.15 9.18 21.32
N GLU A 90 20.98 9.73 22.20
CA GLU A 90 22.43 9.46 22.20
C GLU A 90 22.76 8.01 22.59
N ASP A 91 21.85 7.35 23.31
CA ASP A 91 22.01 5.99 23.84
C ASP A 91 21.81 4.86 22.80
N ASP A 92 21.32 5.19 21.59
CA ASP A 92 21.17 4.21 20.50
C ASP A 92 21.68 4.81 19.16
N PRO A 93 22.99 4.70 18.89
CA PRO A 93 23.60 5.21 17.67
C PRO A 93 23.06 4.54 16.39
N GLU A 94 22.62 3.28 16.48
CA GLU A 94 22.04 2.57 15.33
C GLU A 94 20.66 3.16 14.99
N TRP A 95 19.82 3.38 16.00
CA TRP A 95 18.55 4.08 15.84
C TRP A 95 18.74 5.50 15.31
N ALA A 96 19.68 6.25 15.88
CA ALA A 96 20.00 7.61 15.44
C ALA A 96 20.41 7.65 13.95
N ALA A 97 21.29 6.75 13.52
CA ALA A 97 21.69 6.64 12.12
C ALA A 97 20.50 6.29 11.19
N ARG A 98 19.58 5.43 11.64
CA ARG A 98 18.37 5.09 10.89
C ARG A 98 17.42 6.28 10.76
N VAL A 99 17.22 7.04 11.84
CA VAL A 99 16.41 8.27 11.82
C VAL A 99 17.02 9.30 10.87
N ALA A 100 18.33 9.54 10.96
CA ALA A 100 19.05 10.46 10.08
C ALA A 100 18.96 10.05 8.60
N ALA A 101 19.19 8.77 8.30
CA ALA A 101 19.04 8.25 6.94
C ALA A 101 17.60 8.34 6.43
N HIS A 102 16.60 8.31 7.33
CA HIS A 102 15.22 8.53 6.96
C HIS A 102 14.96 10.02 6.67
N GLN A 103 15.35 10.92 7.58
CA GLN A 103 15.20 12.37 7.41
C GLN A 103 15.88 12.86 6.13
N ALA A 104 17.09 12.41 5.83
CA ALA A 104 17.86 12.81 4.65
C ALA A 104 17.22 12.42 3.30
N ARG A 105 16.32 11.42 3.27
CA ARG A 105 15.60 11.04 2.05
C ARG A 105 14.37 11.91 1.77
N ARG A 106 13.85 12.62 2.78
CA ARG A 106 12.62 13.40 2.65
C ARG A 106 12.91 14.63 1.80
N PRO A 107 12.08 14.93 0.78
CA PRO A 107 12.17 16.18 0.06
C PRO A 107 12.05 17.39 1.01
N ALA A 108 12.91 18.39 0.83
CA ALA A 108 12.95 19.58 1.70
C ALA A 108 11.65 20.40 1.69
N HIS A 109 10.80 20.22 0.68
CA HIS A 109 9.51 20.91 0.58
C HIS A 109 8.39 20.23 1.38
N TRP A 110 8.62 19.03 1.93
CA TRP A 110 7.65 18.38 2.82
C TRP A 110 7.74 18.96 4.23
N LYS A 111 6.58 19.19 4.84
CA LYS A 111 6.51 19.54 6.26
C LYS A 111 6.65 18.26 7.08
N THR A 112 7.61 18.22 8.02
CA THR A 112 7.69 17.12 8.99
C THR A 112 7.06 17.54 10.31
N VAL A 113 6.23 16.68 10.89
CA VAL A 113 5.65 16.84 12.23
C VAL A 113 5.99 15.61 13.05
N GLU A 114 6.71 15.82 14.15
CA GLU A 114 7.01 14.77 15.12
C GLU A 114 5.96 14.79 16.23
N THR A 115 5.10 13.77 16.30
CA THR A 115 4.00 13.74 17.28
C THR A 115 3.44 12.35 17.49
N THR A 116 2.99 12.07 18.70
CA THR A 116 2.20 10.87 19.03
C THR A 116 0.69 11.09 18.96
N ASP A 117 0.24 12.34 18.78
CA ASP A 117 -1.16 12.70 18.59
C ASP A 117 -1.58 12.55 17.12
N LEU A 118 -1.61 11.29 16.64
CA LEU A 118 -2.02 11.00 15.27
C LEU A 118 -3.49 11.38 15.02
N ALA A 119 -4.35 11.21 16.03
CA ALA A 119 -5.77 11.52 15.91
C ALA A 119 -6.02 13.03 15.75
N GLY A 120 -5.33 13.88 16.53
CA GLY A 120 -5.37 15.33 16.37
C GLY A 120 -4.85 15.80 15.01
N ILE A 121 -3.75 15.19 14.51
CA ILE A 121 -3.25 15.48 13.16
C ILE A 121 -4.28 15.10 12.09
N LEU A 122 -4.84 13.89 12.16
CA LEU A 122 -5.84 13.43 11.18
C LEU A 122 -7.08 14.35 11.14
N ARG A 123 -7.56 14.80 12.30
CA ARG A 123 -8.72 15.69 12.41
C ARG A 123 -8.49 17.09 11.85
N THR A 124 -7.25 17.60 11.94
CA THR A 124 -6.92 18.98 11.56
C THR A 124 -6.24 19.08 10.20
N ALA A 125 -5.93 17.95 9.56
CA ALA A 125 -5.21 17.92 8.29
C ALA A 125 -6.01 18.57 7.15
N THR A 126 -5.37 19.52 6.49
CA THR A 126 -5.83 20.16 5.25
C THR A 126 -5.01 19.76 4.03
N GLU A 127 -3.89 19.09 4.26
CA GLU A 127 -2.94 18.62 3.26
C GLU A 127 -2.81 17.09 3.36
N PRO A 128 -2.44 16.40 2.27
CA PRO A 128 -2.13 14.98 2.31
C PRO A 128 -1.13 14.62 3.42
N LEU A 129 -1.32 13.43 4.00
CA LEU A 129 -0.48 12.93 5.10
C LEU A 129 0.29 11.67 4.70
N LEU A 130 1.53 11.57 5.17
CA LEU A 130 2.28 10.32 5.23
C LEU A 130 2.66 10.02 6.69
N ILE A 131 2.02 9.00 7.28
CA ILE A 131 2.32 8.53 8.65
C ILE A 131 3.31 7.36 8.56
N ASP A 132 4.52 7.53 9.08
CA ASP A 132 5.54 6.46 9.09
C ASP A 132 6.29 6.42 10.44
N CYS A 133 5.97 5.47 11.34
CA CYS A 133 4.98 4.38 11.18
C CYS A 133 4.10 4.10 12.42
N LEU A 134 2.96 3.44 12.17
CA LEU A 134 2.02 2.99 13.20
C LEU A 134 2.67 2.05 14.24
N GLY A 135 3.69 1.28 13.85
CA GLY A 135 4.43 0.43 14.79
C GLY A 135 5.23 1.23 15.82
N THR A 136 5.90 2.30 15.39
CA THR A 136 6.62 3.20 16.32
C THR A 136 5.67 4.04 17.16
N TRP A 137 4.54 4.47 16.58
CA TRP A 137 3.46 5.12 17.32
C TRP A 137 2.92 4.21 18.42
N LEU A 138 2.54 2.98 18.09
CA LEU A 138 1.98 2.04 19.06
C LEU A 138 2.97 1.75 20.19
N SER A 139 4.26 1.61 19.86
CA SER A 139 5.29 1.41 20.88
C SER A 139 5.31 2.52 21.93
N ARG A 140 5.09 3.77 21.48
CA ARG A 140 4.96 4.94 22.35
C ARG A 140 3.66 4.96 23.13
N VAL A 141 2.54 4.69 22.49
CA VAL A 141 1.25 4.60 23.17
C VAL A 141 1.31 3.58 24.31
N LEU A 142 1.90 2.41 24.07
CA LEU A 142 2.08 1.37 25.10
C LEU A 142 2.97 1.81 26.27
N GLU A 143 3.99 2.65 26.02
CA GLU A 143 4.80 3.25 27.09
C GLU A 143 3.99 4.27 27.89
N ASP A 144 3.32 5.20 27.21
CA ASP A 144 2.55 6.29 27.80
C ASP A 144 1.43 5.77 28.71
N VAL A 145 0.68 4.76 28.24
CA VAL A 145 -0.42 4.15 29.02
C VAL A 145 0.08 3.22 30.13
N GLY A 146 1.37 2.91 30.15
CA GLY A 146 2.03 2.08 31.16
C GLY A 146 1.95 0.58 30.93
N ALA A 147 1.66 0.14 29.70
CA ALA A 147 1.45 -1.26 29.34
C ALA A 147 2.72 -2.10 29.54
N TRP A 148 3.90 -1.58 29.20
CA TRP A 148 5.17 -2.31 29.39
C TRP A 148 5.46 -2.66 30.85
N ARG A 149 4.93 -1.85 31.78
CA ARG A 149 5.06 -2.04 33.22
C ARG A 149 3.80 -2.62 33.86
N GLN A 150 2.81 -3.02 33.06
CA GLN A 150 1.53 -3.56 33.51
C GLN A 150 0.85 -2.67 34.56
N LYS A 151 0.90 -1.34 34.38
CA LYS A 151 0.28 -0.39 35.33
C LYS A 151 -1.24 -0.57 35.32
N PRO A 152 -1.92 -0.67 36.47
CA PRO A 152 -3.37 -0.85 36.51
C PRO A 152 -4.15 0.08 35.57
N GLY A 153 -5.10 -0.49 34.82
CA GLY A 153 -5.96 0.21 33.87
C GLY A 153 -5.26 0.68 32.59
N TRP A 154 -4.10 0.10 32.23
CA TRP A 154 -3.42 0.44 30.98
C TRP A 154 -4.22 -0.02 29.76
N GLU A 155 -4.99 -1.10 29.89
CA GLU A 155 -5.84 -1.67 28.84
C GLU A 155 -6.91 -0.66 28.41
N HIS A 156 -7.67 -0.11 29.34
CA HIS A 156 -8.67 0.92 29.04
C HIS A 156 -8.04 2.17 28.41
N ARG A 157 -6.91 2.64 28.94
CA ARG A 157 -6.19 3.77 28.35
C ARG A 157 -5.67 3.46 26.94
N LEU A 158 -5.25 2.22 26.69
CA LEU A 158 -4.86 1.79 25.35
C LEU A 158 -6.07 1.79 24.41
N ASP A 159 -7.17 1.19 24.82
CA ASP A 159 -8.41 1.13 24.04
C ASP A 159 -8.86 2.55 23.66
N ASP A 160 -8.90 3.48 24.61
CA ASP A 160 -9.24 4.90 24.35
C ASP A 160 -8.34 5.52 23.27
N ARG A 161 -7.03 5.27 23.33
CA ARG A 161 -6.05 5.80 22.36
C ARG A 161 -6.20 5.16 20.97
N LEU A 162 -6.52 3.86 20.91
CA LEU A 162 -6.74 3.15 19.66
C LEU A 162 -8.06 3.58 19.02
N GLU A 163 -9.15 3.67 19.79
CA GLU A 163 -10.46 4.13 19.31
C GLU A 163 -10.41 5.57 18.82
N ASP A 164 -9.73 6.48 19.53
CA ASP A 164 -9.60 7.86 19.10
C ASP A 164 -8.86 7.98 17.75
N PHE A 165 -7.78 7.22 17.59
CA PHE A 165 -7.06 7.14 16.32
C PHE A 165 -7.92 6.56 15.19
N LEU A 166 -8.64 5.47 15.46
CA LEU A 166 -9.45 4.79 14.44
C LEU A 166 -10.66 5.63 14.02
N ALA A 167 -11.29 6.34 14.96
CA ALA A 167 -12.34 7.29 14.65
C ALA A 167 -11.81 8.45 13.78
N ALA A 168 -10.62 8.98 14.09
CA ALA A 168 -9.98 10.01 13.29
C ALA A 168 -9.55 9.51 11.89
N TRP A 169 -9.05 8.28 11.80
CA TRP A 169 -8.71 7.62 10.53
C TRP A 169 -9.95 7.49 9.63
N ALA A 170 -11.06 6.99 10.18
CA ALA A 170 -12.31 6.85 9.44
C ALA A 170 -12.88 8.20 8.97
N ALA A 171 -12.68 9.25 9.77
CA ALA A 171 -13.16 10.60 9.46
C ALA A 171 -12.20 11.42 8.58
N ALA A 172 -11.03 10.90 8.20
CA ALA A 172 -10.04 11.64 7.44
C ALA A 172 -10.59 12.07 6.06
N ARG A 173 -10.40 13.35 5.72
CA ARG A 173 -10.94 13.96 4.49
C ARG A 173 -9.89 14.32 3.45
N VAL A 174 -8.63 14.10 3.79
CA VAL A 174 -7.48 14.32 2.91
C VAL A 174 -6.88 12.96 2.56
N PRO A 175 -6.09 12.85 1.49
CA PRO A 175 -5.36 11.62 1.20
C PRO A 175 -4.42 11.28 2.37
N VAL A 176 -4.46 10.04 2.85
CA VAL A 176 -3.60 9.59 3.95
C VAL A 176 -2.91 8.29 3.56
N VAL A 177 -1.58 8.27 3.66
CA VAL A 177 -0.79 7.05 3.56
C VAL A 177 -0.27 6.69 4.95
N ALA A 178 -0.66 5.54 5.48
CA ALA A 178 -0.12 5.02 6.73
C ALA A 178 0.81 3.83 6.45
N VAL A 179 1.99 3.86 7.05
CA VAL A 179 2.96 2.75 7.03
C VAL A 179 2.80 1.96 8.32
N SER A 180 2.75 0.64 8.23
CA SER A 180 2.79 -0.23 9.40
C SER A 180 3.66 -1.47 9.16
N ASN A 181 4.13 -2.05 10.25
CA ASN A 181 4.95 -3.25 10.22
C ASN A 181 4.04 -4.48 10.21
N GLU A 182 4.35 -5.42 9.33
CA GLU A 182 3.83 -6.79 9.44
C GLU A 182 4.76 -7.58 10.37
N VAL A 183 4.23 -8.04 11.50
CA VAL A 183 4.98 -8.70 12.59
C VAL A 183 4.40 -10.07 12.98
N GLY A 184 3.29 -10.47 12.38
CA GLY A 184 2.57 -11.71 12.70
C GLY A 184 3.04 -12.94 11.92
N SER A 185 3.82 -12.79 10.85
CA SER A 185 4.27 -13.90 10.01
C SER A 185 5.51 -14.67 10.53
N GLY A 186 5.93 -14.40 11.78
CA GLY A 186 7.10 -15.01 12.41
C GLY A 186 6.75 -15.95 13.56
N VAL A 187 7.76 -16.38 14.31
CA VAL A 187 7.58 -17.15 15.55
C VAL A 187 6.92 -16.31 16.66
N VAL A 188 6.30 -16.97 17.62
CA VAL A 188 5.77 -16.29 18.81
C VAL A 188 6.94 -15.65 19.59
N PRO A 189 6.88 -14.34 19.90
CA PRO A 189 7.94 -13.69 20.67
C PRO A 189 8.14 -14.34 22.05
N ALA A 190 9.40 -14.49 22.46
CA ALA A 190 9.74 -15.08 23.76
C ALA A 190 9.34 -14.17 24.94
N THR A 191 9.36 -12.85 24.74
CA THR A 191 9.03 -11.86 25.77
C THR A 191 7.53 -11.53 25.81
N SER A 192 7.02 -11.20 26.99
CA SER A 192 5.65 -10.72 27.18
C SER A 192 5.39 -9.43 26.41
N SER A 193 6.33 -8.49 26.45
CA SER A 193 6.27 -7.23 25.70
C SER A 193 6.20 -7.46 24.19
N GLY A 194 6.98 -8.40 23.66
CA GLY A 194 6.96 -8.75 22.24
C GLY A 194 5.61 -9.33 21.81
N ARG A 195 5.03 -10.24 22.62
CA ARG A 195 3.69 -10.79 22.35
C ARG A 195 2.62 -9.72 22.38
N LEU A 196 2.61 -8.89 23.43
CA LEU A 196 1.67 -7.76 23.55
C LEU A 196 1.75 -6.83 22.34
N PHE A 197 2.95 -6.38 21.98
CA PHE A 197 3.15 -5.51 20.83
C PHE A 197 2.63 -6.12 19.54
N ARG A 198 2.99 -7.38 19.26
CA ARG A 198 2.57 -8.11 18.07
C ARG A 198 1.04 -8.21 18.00
N ASP A 199 0.41 -8.61 19.10
CA ASP A 199 -1.03 -8.87 19.14
C ASP A 199 -1.82 -7.57 18.95
N VAL A 200 -1.42 -6.50 19.65
CA VAL A 200 -2.07 -5.18 19.52
C VAL A 200 -1.81 -4.57 18.13
N LEU A 201 -0.58 -4.65 17.59
CA LEU A 201 -0.30 -4.12 16.25
C LEU A 201 -1.06 -4.88 15.17
N GLY A 202 -1.18 -6.20 15.29
CA GLY A 202 -1.98 -7.02 14.38
C GLY A 202 -3.45 -6.64 14.40
N ALA A 203 -4.03 -6.47 15.60
CA ALA A 203 -5.41 -6.02 15.76
C ALA A 203 -5.64 -4.61 15.17
N LEU A 204 -4.71 -3.69 15.42
CA LEU A 204 -4.74 -2.35 14.85
C LEU A 204 -4.66 -2.39 13.32
N ASN A 205 -3.70 -3.14 12.75
CA ASN A 205 -3.54 -3.27 11.31
C ASN A 205 -4.82 -3.81 10.65
N ASN A 206 -5.48 -4.80 11.25
CA ASN A 206 -6.74 -5.33 10.74
C ASN A 206 -7.83 -4.24 10.68
N ARG A 207 -7.97 -3.43 11.73
CA ARG A 207 -8.99 -2.38 11.79
C ARG A 207 -8.70 -1.23 10.83
N VAL A 208 -7.45 -0.79 10.74
CA VAL A 208 -7.02 0.24 9.77
C VAL A 208 -7.20 -0.26 8.33
N SER A 209 -6.83 -1.52 8.08
CA SER A 209 -6.97 -2.17 6.78
C SER A 209 -8.43 -2.26 6.33
N ALA A 210 -9.35 -2.55 7.25
CA ALA A 210 -10.78 -2.69 6.93
C ALA A 210 -11.42 -1.37 6.47
N ASP A 211 -10.86 -0.24 6.90
CA ASP A 211 -11.34 1.11 6.55
C ASP A 211 -10.44 1.83 5.52
N ALA A 212 -9.39 1.16 5.02
CA ALA A 212 -8.52 1.70 3.99
C ALA A 212 -9.12 1.46 2.59
N ASP A 213 -9.01 2.47 1.71
CA ASP A 213 -9.41 2.36 0.31
C ASP A 213 -8.46 1.45 -0.49
N ARG A 214 -7.22 1.32 -0.03
CA ARG A 214 -6.21 0.43 -0.60
C ARG A 214 -5.26 -0.09 0.46
N VAL A 215 -4.93 -1.36 0.37
CA VAL A 215 -3.94 -2.00 1.23
C VAL A 215 -2.85 -2.61 0.36
N VAL A 216 -1.59 -2.33 0.71
CA VAL A 216 -0.42 -2.80 -0.04
C VAL A 216 0.51 -3.54 0.90
N LEU A 217 0.84 -4.78 0.59
CA LEU A 217 1.91 -5.53 1.25
C LEU A 217 3.21 -5.35 0.47
N VAL A 218 4.27 -4.91 1.15
CA VAL A 218 5.60 -4.77 0.55
C VAL A 218 6.55 -5.85 1.07
N VAL A 219 7.06 -6.66 0.14
CA VAL A 219 8.01 -7.76 0.40
C VAL A 219 9.15 -7.69 -0.61
N ALA A 220 10.40 -7.73 -0.14
CA ALA A 220 11.61 -7.65 -0.98
C ALA A 220 11.57 -6.47 -2.00
N GLY A 221 11.05 -5.32 -1.58
CA GLY A 221 10.90 -4.11 -2.41
C GLY A 221 9.77 -4.16 -3.43
N ARG A 222 9.01 -5.27 -3.50
CA ARG A 222 7.85 -5.45 -4.40
C ARG A 222 6.57 -5.16 -3.65
N ALA A 223 5.64 -4.47 -4.31
CA ALA A 223 4.33 -4.13 -3.78
C ALA A 223 3.27 -5.09 -4.33
N LEU A 224 2.46 -5.63 -3.42
CA LEU A 224 1.33 -6.50 -3.70
C LEU A 224 0.07 -5.78 -3.20
N ASP A 225 -0.89 -5.54 -4.09
CA ASP A 225 -2.21 -5.05 -3.66
C ASP A 225 -2.96 -6.22 -2.98
N LEU A 226 -3.49 -5.99 -1.77
CA LEU A 226 -4.30 -6.96 -1.01
C LEU A 226 -5.79 -6.81 -1.29
#